data_AF-A0A967K1M9-F1
#
_entry.id   AF-A0A967K1M9-F1
#
_cell.length_a   1.000
_cell.length_b   1.000
_cell.length_c   1.000
_cell.angle_alpha   90.00
_cell.angle_beta   90.00
_cell.angle_gamma   90.00
#
_symmetry.space_group_name_H-M   'P 1'
#
loop_
_entity.id
_entity.type
_entity.pdbx_description
1 polymer ?
#
loop_
_entity_poly.entity_id
_entity_poly.type
_entity_poly.pdbx_seq_one_letter_code
_entity_poly.pdbx_strand_id
1 'polypeptide(L)' 'GWQVQDGQMSVQGRLAQAINDFSGEDVIPRGAGRTDAGVHALAQVAHFDLERIGR' A
#
# COMPACT_ATOMS: atom_id res chain seq x y z
N GLY A 1 -7.57 6.88 5.59
CA GLY A 1 -8.19 5.54 5.43
C GLY A 1 -7.26 4.65 4.63
N TRP A 2 -7.78 3.57 4.06
CA TRP A 2 -7.00 2.65 3.22
C TRP A 2 -6.53 3.30 1.91
N GLN A 3 -7.46 3.70 1.03
CA GLN A 3 -7.15 4.08 -0.35
C GLN A 3 -6.40 5.41 -0.45
N VAL A 4 -5.43 5.51 -1.38
CA VAL A 4 -4.81 6.79 -1.81
C VAL A 4 -5.87 7.76 -2.33
N GLN A 5 -5.76 9.02 -1.90
CA GLN A 5 -6.54 10.15 -2.39
C GLN A 5 -5.62 11.38 -2.45
N ASP A 6 -5.87 12.29 -3.39
CA ASP A 6 -5.01 13.44 -3.62
C ASP A 6 -4.84 14.31 -2.36
N GLY A 7 -3.58 14.63 -2.06
CA GLY A 7 -3.20 15.51 -0.95
C GLY A 7 -3.45 14.94 0.45
N GLN A 8 -3.82 13.66 0.58
CA GLN A 8 -4.12 13.02 1.86
C GLN A 8 -3.20 11.82 2.13
N MET A 9 -2.81 11.64 3.39
CA MET A 9 -2.11 10.42 3.81
C MET A 9 -3.08 9.23 3.85
N SER A 10 -2.63 8.08 3.36
CA SER A 10 -3.39 6.82 3.39
C SER A 10 -2.50 5.63 3.72
N VAL A 11 -3.10 4.55 4.23
CA VAL A 11 -2.37 3.31 4.52
C VAL A 11 -1.81 2.68 3.24
N GLN A 12 -2.59 2.67 2.15
CA GLN A 12 -2.13 2.16 0.85
C GLN A 12 -0.96 2.96 0.29
N GLY A 13 -0.98 4.30 0.42
CA GLY A 13 0.11 5.16 -0.04
C GLY A 13 1.39 4.95 0.77
N ARG A 14 1.28 4.75 2.09
CA ARG A 14 2.44 4.45 2.94
C ARG A 14 3.02 3.06 2.67
N LEU A 15 2.18 2.06 2.41
CA LEU A 15 2.68 0.76 1.95
C LEU A 15 3.37 0.88 0.58
N ALA A 16 2.79 1.60 -0.37
CA ALA A 16 3.40 1.81 -1.69
C ALA A 16 4.80 2.44 -1.58
N GLN A 17 4.94 3.47 -0.75
CA GLN A 17 6.23 4.09 -0.46
C GLN A 17 7.21 3.08 0.16
N ALA A 18 6.79 2.32 1.16
CA ALA A 18 7.64 1.30 1.79
C ALA A 18 8.07 0.18 0.83
N ILE A 19 7.21 -0.18 -0.14
CA ILE A 19 7.56 -1.15 -1.18
C ILE A 19 8.61 -0.54 -2.12
N ASN A 20 8.43 0.70 -2.58
CA ASN A 20 9.43 1.38 -3.40
C ASN A 20 10.77 1.51 -2.66
N ASP A 21 10.76 1.91 -1.38
CA ASP A 21 11.99 2.01 -0.57
C ASP A 21 12.71 0.65 -0.43
N PHE A 22 11.96 -0.46 -0.47
CA PHE A 22 12.48 -1.82 -0.35
C PHE A 22 12.96 -2.41 -1.69
N SER A 23 12.19 -2.26 -2.77
CA SER A 23 12.44 -2.93 -4.06
C SER A 23 12.93 -2.00 -5.16
N GLY A 24 12.76 -0.69 -5.02
CA GLY A 24 12.93 0.30 -6.08
C GLY A 24 11.81 0.33 -7.11
N GLU A 25 10.76 -0.48 -6.94
CA GLU A 25 9.63 -0.57 -7.87
C GLU A 25 8.43 0.26 -7.40
N ASP A 26 7.89 1.07 -8.30
CA ASP A 26 6.69 1.88 -8.05
C ASP A 26 5.42 1.04 -8.22
N VAL A 27 4.98 0.40 -7.13
CA VAL A 27 3.78 -0.45 -7.11
C VAL A 27 2.75 0.04 -6.09
N ILE A 28 1.48 -0.03 -6.48
CA ILE A 28 0.35 0.26 -5.59
C ILE A 28 -0.27 -1.06 -5.13
N PRO A 29 -0.18 -1.42 -3.83
CA PRO A 29 -0.72 -2.68 -3.34
C PRO A 29 -2.24 -2.70 -3.35
N ARG A 30 -2.82 -3.85 -3.70
CA ARG A 30 -4.27 -4.09 -3.69
C ARG A 30 -4.69 -4.73 -2.38
N GLY A 31 -5.50 -4.02 -1.61
CA GLY A 31 -6.07 -4.51 -0.35
C GLY A 31 -7.28 -5.43 -0.57
N ALA A 32 -7.53 -6.32 0.38
CA ALA A 32 -8.72 -7.18 0.40
C ALA A 32 -10.02 -6.38 0.60
N GLY A 33 -9.93 -5.19 1.21
CA GLY A 33 -11.05 -4.27 1.37
C GLY A 33 -10.58 -2.84 1.61
N ARG A 34 -11.51 -1.89 1.47
CA ARG A 34 -11.28 -0.47 1.80
C ARG A 34 -11.74 -0.21 3.23
N THR A 35 -11.01 0.64 3.92
CA THR A 35 -11.43 1.25 5.20
C THR A 35 -11.47 2.77 5.05
N ASP A 36 -12.44 3.40 5.70
CA ASP A 36 -12.59 4.86 5.69
C ASP A 36 -11.55 5.54 6.60
N ALA A 37 -11.52 6.87 6.60
CA ALA A 37 -10.69 7.62 7.53
C ALA A 37 -11.09 7.34 8.99
N GLY A 38 -10.10 7.07 9.84
CA GLY A 38 -10.31 6.75 11.27
C GLY A 38 -10.63 5.28 11.57
N VAL A 39 -10.87 4.43 10.56
CA VAL A 39 -11.11 3.00 10.77
C VAL A 39 -9.77 2.24 10.88
N HIS A 40 -9.67 1.39 11.91
CA HIS A 40 -8.51 0.52 12.15
C HIS A 40 -8.69 -0.87 11.54
N ALA A 41 -7.58 -1.59 11.34
CA ALA A 41 -7.59 -2.99 10.93
C ALA A 41 -6.42 -3.75 11.57
N LEU A 42 -6.71 -4.88 12.24
CA LEU A 42 -5.69 -5.73 12.87
C LEU A 42 -5.00 -6.68 11.87
N ALA A 43 -5.71 -7.09 10.82
CA ALA A 43 -5.26 -8.10 9.86
C ALA A 43 -5.70 -7.75 8.43
N GLN A 44 -5.51 -6.50 8.02
CA GLN A 44 -5.71 -6.11 6.63
C GLN A 44 -4.74 -6.89 5.74
N VAL A 45 -5.27 -7.51 4.68
CA VAL A 45 -4.47 -8.24 3.70
C VAL A 45 -4.31 -7.39 2.45
N ALA A 46 -3.11 -7.37 1.88
CA ALA A 46 -2.84 -6.76 0.58
C ALA A 46 -1.84 -7.59 -0.21
N HIS A 47 -1.94 -7.54 -1.54
CA HIS A 47 -0.97 -8.16 -2.45
C HIS A 47 -0.43 -7.11 -3.43
N PHE A 48 0.78 -7.37 -3.91
CA PHE A 48 1.44 -6.69 -5.01
C PHE A 48 2.42 -7.66 -5.66
N ASP A 49 2.74 -7.42 -6.92
CA ASP A 49 3.70 -8.20 -7.69
C ASP A 49 4.94 -7.34 -7.93
N LEU A 50 6.11 -7.95 -7.96
CA LEU A 50 7.39 -7.32 -8.29
C LEU A 50 7.97 -8.01 -9.54
N GLU A 51 8.47 -7.25 -10.50
CA GLU A 51 8.91 -7.80 -11.78
C GLU A 51 10.25 -8.55 -11.66
N ARG A 52 11.13 -8.15 -10.75
CA ARG A 52 12.36 -8.92 -10.43
C ARG A 52 13.02 -8.41 -9.16
N ILE A 53 13.15 -9.28 -8.16
CA ILE A 53 14.04 -9.05 -7.01
C ILE A 53 15.49 -9.07 -7.52
N GLY A 54 16.04 -7.90 -7.81
CA GLY A 54 17.36 -7.72 -8.39
C GLY A 54 18.48 -7.78 -7.34
N ARG A 55 19.04 -8.98 -7.16
CA ARG A 55 20.29 -9.38 -6.45
C ARG A 55 20.41 -9.09 -4.95
#